data_AF-A0A520G3R7-F1
#
_entry.id   AF-A0A520G3R7-F1
#
_cell.length_a   1.000
_cell.length_b   1.000
_cell.length_c   1.000
_cell.angle_alpha   90.00
_cell.angle_beta   90.00
_cell.angle_gamma   90.00
#
_symmetry.space_group_name_H-M   'P 1'
#
loop_
_entity.id
_entity.type
_entity.pdbx_description
1 polymer ?
#
loop_
_entity_poly.entity_id
_entity_poly.type
_entity_poly.pdbx_seq_one_letter_code
_entity_poly.pdbx_strand_id
1 'polypeptide(L)'
;MNALETRIRAIGPKKILCCDGGGIRGLISVEILAAMEDALRVKLGKGPDFVLSDYYDYVCGTSTGGVIAVCISMGMPMSRVREFYEASGRQMFDKASLFNRLRFKFNDEPLARKLREELGADTTLGSDKLRTVLMMVMRNATTDSPWPLSNNPFAKYNARSRPDCNLSLPLWQLVRASTAAPTYFPPEVVNFGSPPEKTYSFIFVDGGVTAYNNPAFLAFQMATASPYQLNWKTGEKDLLIVSVGTGGSSLANAHLASGNMNLLYNATSIPSALMNAASAGWDMACRTIGDCLHGGPVDREFESMVGMTKDGQPNSTVPKLFSYVRYNPELSAEGLAALNLSSINPEDVQQLDSVDHMDQIQQVGKAYAQMHFSMEHLARFC
;
A
#
# COMPACT_ATOMS: atom_id res chain seq x y z
N MET A 1 -9.20 23.68 -14.80
CA MET A 1 -8.69 22.89 -13.66
C MET A 1 -9.58 21.67 -13.55
N ASN A 2 -9.04 20.46 -13.68
CA ASN A 2 -9.86 19.24 -13.57
C ASN A 2 -10.19 18.93 -12.08
N ALA A 3 -11.07 17.96 -11.83
CA ALA A 3 -11.50 17.62 -10.47
C ALA A 3 -10.34 17.29 -9.52
N LEU A 4 -9.31 16.58 -10.02
CA LEU A 4 -8.11 16.24 -9.26
C LEU A 4 -7.28 17.47 -8.90
N GLU A 5 -7.04 18.38 -9.84
CA GLU A 5 -6.31 19.62 -9.58
C GLU A 5 -7.05 20.50 -8.57
N THR A 6 -8.38 20.57 -8.65
CA THR A 6 -9.22 21.25 -7.65
C THR A 6 -9.06 20.62 -6.27
N ARG A 7 -9.09 19.28 -6.17
CA ARG A 7 -8.86 18.55 -4.91
C ARG A 7 -7.48 18.83 -4.34
N ILE A 8 -6.43 18.82 -5.17
CA ILE A 8 -5.05 19.10 -4.73
C ILE A 8 -4.94 20.50 -4.11
N ARG A 9 -5.55 21.50 -4.76
CA ARG A 9 -5.46 22.92 -4.36
C ARG A 9 -6.50 23.36 -3.33
N ALA A 10 -7.50 22.52 -3.03
CA ALA A 10 -8.54 22.84 -2.06
C ALA A 10 -7.91 23.18 -0.70
N ILE A 11 -8.36 24.29 -0.12
CA ILE A 11 -7.92 24.73 1.21
C ILE A 11 -8.56 23.82 2.26
N GLY A 12 -7.81 23.50 3.30
CA GLY A 12 -8.27 22.73 4.45
C GLY A 12 -7.39 21.52 4.73
N PRO A 13 -7.78 20.71 5.72
CA PRO A 13 -7.03 19.52 6.10
C PRO A 13 -6.92 18.52 4.95
N LYS A 14 -5.75 17.90 4.79
CA LYS A 14 -5.46 16.87 3.79
C LYS A 14 -5.37 15.49 4.40
N LYS A 15 -5.82 14.48 3.65
CA LYS A 15 -5.89 13.10 4.14
C LYS A 15 -5.17 12.16 3.19
N ILE A 16 -4.17 11.46 3.70
CA ILE A 16 -3.38 10.46 2.99
C ILE A 16 -3.74 9.08 3.51
N LEU A 17 -4.10 8.17 2.60
CA LEU A 17 -4.23 6.75 2.87
C LEU A 17 -3.08 5.99 2.21
N CYS A 18 -2.41 5.13 2.96
CA CYS A 18 -1.31 4.32 2.47
C CYS A 18 -1.52 2.83 2.77
N CYS A 19 -1.28 1.99 1.77
CA CYS A 19 -1.46 0.55 1.85
C CYS A 19 -0.13 -0.16 1.58
N ASP A 20 0.29 -1.04 2.50
CA ASP A 20 1.54 -1.76 2.37
C ASP A 20 1.49 -2.87 1.30
N GLY A 21 2.67 -3.32 0.88
CA GLY A 21 2.83 -4.55 0.12
C GLY A 21 2.78 -5.79 1.00
N GLY A 22 2.30 -6.91 0.44
CA GLY A 22 2.17 -8.16 1.19
C GLY A 22 1.48 -9.34 0.49
N GLY A 23 1.41 -9.33 -0.85
CA GLY A 23 0.79 -10.43 -1.61
C GLY A 23 -0.71 -10.61 -1.31
N ILE A 24 -1.15 -11.86 -1.14
CA ILE A 24 -2.56 -12.17 -0.84
C ILE A 24 -3.02 -11.64 0.52
N ARG A 25 -2.08 -11.37 1.45
CA ARG A 25 -2.37 -10.74 2.75
C ARG A 25 -2.94 -9.33 2.62
N GLY A 26 -2.93 -8.73 1.42
CA GLY A 26 -3.70 -7.52 1.12
C GLY A 26 -5.19 -7.62 1.47
N LEU A 27 -5.76 -8.84 1.52
CA LEU A 27 -7.11 -9.08 2.03
C LEU A 27 -7.30 -8.57 3.49
N ILE A 28 -6.28 -8.64 4.35
CA ILE A 28 -6.33 -8.03 5.70
C ILE A 28 -6.62 -6.53 5.59
N SER A 29 -5.86 -5.84 4.75
CA SER A 29 -6.02 -4.40 4.52
C SER A 29 -7.39 -4.09 3.93
N VAL A 30 -7.88 -4.90 2.98
CA VAL A 30 -9.21 -4.76 2.39
C VAL A 30 -10.32 -4.83 3.45
N GLU A 31 -10.26 -5.78 4.38
CA GLU A 31 -11.26 -5.91 5.45
C GLU A 31 -11.23 -4.72 6.43
N ILE A 32 -10.04 -4.25 6.81
CA ILE A 32 -9.89 -3.06 7.67
C ILE A 32 -10.45 -1.82 6.97
N LEU A 33 -10.15 -1.65 5.68
CA LEU A 33 -10.62 -0.53 4.88
C LEU A 33 -12.12 -0.59 4.62
N ALA A 34 -12.71 -1.79 4.48
CA ALA A 34 -14.16 -1.96 4.37
C ALA A 34 -14.88 -1.49 5.64
N ALA A 35 -14.40 -1.90 6.82
CA ALA A 35 -14.95 -1.44 8.09
C ALA A 35 -14.83 0.09 8.25
N MET A 36 -13.71 0.67 7.80
CA MET A 36 -13.50 2.12 7.81
C MET A 36 -14.46 2.84 6.85
N GLU A 37 -14.66 2.32 5.65
CA GLU A 37 -15.60 2.89 4.67
C GLU A 37 -17.03 2.93 5.25
N ASP A 38 -17.48 1.82 5.85
CA ASP A 38 -18.81 1.73 6.46
C ASP A 38 -18.96 2.68 7.66
N ALA A 39 -17.95 2.76 8.52
CA ALA A 39 -17.99 3.67 9.65
C ALA A 39 -17.98 5.15 9.23
N LEU A 40 -17.26 5.50 8.17
CA LEU A 40 -17.28 6.84 7.58
C LEU A 40 -18.65 7.16 6.96
N ARG A 41 -19.30 6.21 6.28
CA ARG A 41 -20.68 6.37 5.78
C ARG A 41 -21.62 6.76 6.90
N VAL A 42 -21.57 6.03 8.02
CA VAL A 42 -22.40 6.30 9.20
C VAL A 42 -22.06 7.66 9.82
N LYS A 43 -20.78 7.92 10.11
CA LYS A 43 -20.34 9.16 10.78
C LYS A 43 -20.69 10.42 9.99
N LEU A 44 -20.57 10.36 8.66
CA LEU A 44 -20.78 11.50 7.77
C LEU A 44 -22.22 11.59 7.23
N GLY A 45 -23.12 10.68 7.63
CA GLY A 45 -24.49 10.62 7.13
C GLY A 45 -24.56 10.40 5.61
N LYS A 46 -23.66 9.60 5.06
CA LYS A 46 -23.56 9.31 3.63
C LYS A 46 -24.17 7.96 3.29
N GLY A 47 -24.72 7.87 2.07
CA GLY A 47 -25.31 6.64 1.54
C GLY A 47 -24.27 5.63 1.03
N PRO A 48 -24.74 4.52 0.42
CA PRO A 48 -23.88 3.44 -0.08
C PRO A 48 -22.90 3.89 -1.18
N ASP A 49 -23.22 4.97 -1.91
CA ASP A 49 -22.38 5.49 -2.99
C ASP A 49 -21.09 6.18 -2.49
N PHE A 50 -21.01 6.51 -1.20
CA PHE A 50 -19.79 7.05 -0.62
C PHE A 50 -18.73 5.98 -0.55
N VAL A 51 -17.53 6.30 -1.03
CA VAL A 51 -16.37 5.42 -1.05
C VAL A 51 -15.14 6.14 -0.50
N LEU A 52 -14.07 5.40 -0.21
CA LEU A 52 -12.88 5.97 0.41
C LEU A 52 -12.21 7.12 -0.40
N SER A 53 -12.35 7.15 -1.73
CA SER A 53 -11.84 8.27 -2.55
C SER A 53 -12.67 9.55 -2.48
N ASP A 54 -13.84 9.52 -1.84
CA ASP A 54 -14.55 10.75 -1.44
C ASP A 54 -13.87 11.39 -0.23
N TYR A 55 -13.37 10.57 0.69
CA TYR A 55 -12.76 11.02 1.93
C TYR A 55 -11.28 11.37 1.80
N TYR A 56 -10.49 10.54 1.15
CA TYR A 56 -9.03 10.69 1.04
C TYR A 56 -8.62 11.54 -0.16
N ASP A 57 -7.60 12.39 0.03
CA ASP A 57 -7.06 13.25 -1.02
C ASP A 57 -5.92 12.59 -1.80
N TYR A 58 -5.14 11.76 -1.09
CA TYR A 58 -3.99 11.04 -1.60
C TYR A 58 -4.11 9.57 -1.17
N VAL A 59 -4.07 8.65 -2.12
CA VAL A 59 -4.03 7.22 -1.88
C VAL A 59 -2.76 6.65 -2.46
N CYS A 60 -2.09 5.82 -1.69
CA CYS A 60 -0.69 5.49 -1.88
C CYS A 60 -0.48 3.99 -1.61
N GLY A 61 0.34 3.30 -2.39
CA GLY A 61 0.49 1.86 -2.20
C GLY A 61 1.70 1.22 -2.84
N THR A 62 2.13 0.10 -2.25
CA THR A 62 3.24 -0.74 -2.75
C THR A 62 2.71 -2.14 -3.03
N SER A 63 3.06 -2.75 -4.17
CA SER A 63 2.62 -4.11 -4.51
C SER A 63 1.09 -4.27 -4.47
N THR A 64 0.57 -5.26 -3.73
CA THR A 64 -0.85 -5.44 -3.42
C THR A 64 -1.51 -4.15 -2.91
N GLY A 65 -0.81 -3.36 -2.10
CA GLY A 65 -1.27 -2.04 -1.66
C GLY A 65 -1.40 -1.04 -2.81
N GLY A 66 -0.57 -1.15 -3.84
CA GLY A 66 -0.70 -0.37 -5.09
C GLY A 66 -1.97 -0.74 -5.87
N VAL A 67 -2.33 -2.02 -5.92
CA VAL A 67 -3.60 -2.49 -6.50
C VAL A 67 -4.78 -1.89 -5.73
N ILE A 68 -4.77 -2.01 -4.39
CA ILE A 68 -5.80 -1.45 -3.51
C ILE A 68 -5.90 0.08 -3.71
N ALA A 69 -4.77 0.78 -3.76
CA ALA A 69 -4.73 2.22 -3.97
C ALA A 69 -5.37 2.64 -5.30
N VAL A 70 -5.07 1.91 -6.38
CA VAL A 70 -5.68 2.14 -7.70
C VAL A 70 -7.19 1.92 -7.65
N CYS A 71 -7.67 0.82 -7.07
CA CYS A 71 -9.09 0.54 -6.95
C CYS A 71 -9.83 1.65 -6.18
N ILE A 72 -9.26 2.09 -5.05
CA ILE A 72 -9.83 3.19 -4.26
C ILE A 72 -9.84 4.49 -5.09
N SER A 73 -8.73 4.84 -5.74
CA SER A 73 -8.64 6.04 -6.58
C SER A 73 -9.62 6.02 -7.75
N MET A 74 -9.95 4.84 -8.30
CA MET A 74 -10.98 4.64 -9.32
C MET A 74 -12.41 4.76 -8.78
N GLY A 75 -12.58 4.92 -7.46
CA GLY A 75 -13.89 5.01 -6.83
C GLY A 75 -14.58 3.67 -6.59
N MET A 76 -13.83 2.56 -6.54
CA MET A 76 -14.41 1.26 -6.25
C MET A 76 -14.75 1.15 -4.76
N PRO A 77 -15.97 0.68 -4.41
CA PRO A 77 -16.30 0.38 -3.01
C PRO A 77 -15.46 -0.80 -2.52
N MET A 78 -15.15 -0.83 -1.22
CA MET A 78 -14.26 -1.86 -0.67
C MET A 78 -14.83 -3.28 -0.79
N SER A 79 -16.16 -3.43 -0.85
CA SER A 79 -16.82 -4.69 -1.18
C SER A 79 -16.41 -5.23 -2.55
N ARG A 80 -16.33 -4.36 -3.57
CA ARG A 80 -15.89 -4.74 -4.92
C ARG A 80 -14.41 -5.08 -4.96
N VAL A 81 -13.59 -4.38 -4.18
CA VAL A 81 -12.16 -4.70 -4.04
C VAL A 81 -11.99 -6.09 -3.42
N ARG A 82 -12.79 -6.44 -2.40
CA ARG A 82 -12.83 -7.79 -1.82
C ARG A 82 -13.17 -8.85 -2.86
N GLU A 83 -14.26 -8.68 -3.59
CA GLU A 83 -14.67 -9.61 -4.67
C GLU A 83 -13.57 -9.79 -5.72
N PHE A 84 -12.87 -8.70 -6.07
CA PHE A 84 -11.75 -8.75 -7.00
C PHE A 84 -10.64 -9.66 -6.47
N TYR A 85 -10.26 -9.56 -5.20
CA TYR A 85 -9.26 -10.44 -4.59
C TYR A 85 -9.75 -11.88 -4.45
N GLU A 86 -10.99 -12.12 -4.04
CA GLU A 86 -11.56 -13.47 -3.94
C GLU A 86 -11.58 -14.17 -5.31
N ALA A 87 -11.97 -13.45 -6.37
CA ALA A 87 -12.05 -13.98 -7.72
C ALA A 87 -10.69 -14.07 -8.44
N SER A 88 -9.68 -13.33 -7.99
CA SER A 88 -8.37 -13.24 -8.67
C SER A 88 -7.21 -13.84 -7.87
N GLY A 89 -7.38 -14.07 -6.56
CA GLY A 89 -6.30 -14.37 -5.62
C GLY A 89 -5.48 -15.57 -6.05
N ARG A 90 -6.13 -16.68 -6.41
CA ARG A 90 -5.45 -17.85 -6.97
C ARG A 90 -4.69 -17.51 -8.27
N GLN A 91 -5.30 -16.76 -9.19
CA GLN A 91 -4.64 -16.40 -10.45
C GLN A 91 -3.49 -15.39 -10.27
N MET A 92 -3.54 -14.57 -9.22
CA MET A 92 -2.53 -13.59 -8.87
C MET A 92 -1.38 -14.28 -8.14
N PHE A 93 -1.63 -15.08 -7.11
CA PHE A 93 -0.59 -15.47 -6.18
C PHE A 93 -0.26 -16.97 -6.13
N ASP A 94 -0.92 -17.84 -6.90
CA ASP A 94 -0.57 -19.28 -6.95
C ASP A 94 0.73 -19.56 -7.74
N LYS A 95 1.76 -20.08 -7.06
CA LYS A 95 3.04 -20.53 -7.64
C LYS A 95 2.89 -21.57 -8.75
N ALA A 96 1.94 -22.50 -8.66
CA ALA A 96 1.77 -23.58 -9.65
C ALA A 96 1.26 -23.06 -10.99
N SER A 97 0.35 -22.09 -10.96
CA SER A 97 -0.08 -21.32 -12.13
C SER A 97 1.09 -20.55 -12.77
N LEU A 98 2.03 -20.06 -11.97
CA LEU A 98 3.18 -19.25 -12.41
C LEU A 98 4.26 -20.07 -13.13
N PHE A 99 4.58 -21.28 -12.67
CA PHE A 99 5.50 -22.20 -13.38
C PHE A 99 5.00 -22.54 -14.79
N ASN A 100 3.68 -22.67 -14.97
CA ASN A 100 3.08 -22.89 -16.29
C ASN A 100 3.11 -21.62 -17.17
N ARG A 101 3.05 -20.42 -16.59
CA ARG A 101 3.09 -19.12 -17.30
C ARG A 101 4.47 -18.74 -17.85
N LEU A 102 5.56 -19.18 -17.22
CA LEU A 102 6.94 -19.02 -17.74
C LEU A 102 7.12 -19.62 -19.15
N ARG A 103 6.22 -20.51 -19.60
CA ARG A 103 6.21 -21.08 -20.96
C ARG A 103 5.40 -20.29 -21.98
N PHE A 104 4.58 -19.31 -21.58
CA PHE A 104 3.71 -18.53 -22.49
C PHE A 104 4.25 -17.12 -22.75
N LYS A 105 4.12 -16.62 -23.99
CA LYS A 105 4.58 -15.28 -24.39
C LYS A 105 3.83 -14.18 -23.62
N PHE A 106 4.59 -13.15 -23.26
CA PHE A 106 4.32 -11.99 -22.40
C PHE A 106 3.07 -11.11 -22.67
N ASN A 107 2.19 -11.44 -23.62
CA ASN A 107 1.04 -10.59 -23.98
C ASN A 107 -0.34 -11.17 -23.66
N ASP A 108 -0.41 -12.41 -23.18
CA ASP A 108 -1.67 -13.12 -22.92
C ASP A 108 -1.80 -13.61 -21.46
N GLU A 109 -1.18 -12.88 -20.52
CA GLU A 109 -1.30 -13.20 -19.10
C GLU A 109 -2.73 -12.93 -18.59
N PRO A 110 -3.39 -13.91 -17.94
CA PRO A 110 -4.73 -13.75 -17.37
C PRO A 110 -4.89 -12.55 -16.43
N LEU A 111 -3.84 -12.21 -15.68
CA LEU A 111 -3.84 -11.05 -14.79
C LEU A 111 -3.88 -9.73 -15.56
N ALA A 112 -3.09 -9.58 -16.62
CA ALA A 112 -3.12 -8.38 -17.45
C ALA A 112 -4.50 -8.19 -18.10
N ARG A 113 -5.13 -9.28 -18.55
CA ARG A 113 -6.50 -9.25 -19.09
C ARG A 113 -7.50 -8.77 -18.04
N LYS A 114 -7.47 -9.35 -16.84
CA LYS A 114 -8.37 -8.96 -15.75
C LYS A 114 -8.16 -7.52 -15.29
N LEU A 115 -6.91 -7.06 -15.21
CA LEU A 115 -6.62 -5.66 -14.91
C LEU A 115 -7.13 -4.71 -16.00
N ARG A 116 -7.05 -5.09 -17.28
CA ARG A 116 -7.64 -4.30 -18.38
C ARG A 116 -9.16 -4.27 -18.33
N GLU A 117 -9.80 -5.38 -17.93
CA GLU A 117 -11.25 -5.46 -17.76
C GLU A 117 -11.73 -4.57 -16.60
N GLU A 118 -11.08 -4.65 -15.43
CA GLU A 118 -11.48 -3.90 -14.23
C GLU A 118 -11.09 -2.41 -14.29
N LEU A 119 -9.91 -2.09 -14.84
CA LEU A 119 -9.38 -0.71 -14.87
C LEU A 119 -9.69 0.02 -16.18
N GLY A 120 -10.06 -0.72 -17.24
CA GLY A 120 -10.16 -0.23 -18.60
C GLY A 120 -8.82 -0.25 -19.33
N ALA A 121 -8.78 -0.89 -20.50
CA ALA A 121 -7.54 -1.10 -21.28
C ALA A 121 -6.84 0.21 -21.66
N ASP A 122 -7.61 1.25 -21.95
CA ASP A 122 -7.12 2.57 -22.38
C ASP A 122 -6.98 3.57 -21.21
N THR A 123 -7.31 3.17 -19.99
CA THR A 123 -7.15 4.05 -18.82
C THR A 123 -5.67 4.27 -18.54
N THR A 124 -5.25 5.53 -18.51
CA THR A 124 -3.87 5.93 -18.20
C THR A 124 -3.74 6.50 -16.79
N LEU A 125 -2.50 6.66 -16.30
CA LEU A 125 -2.21 7.29 -15.02
C LEU A 125 -2.77 8.73 -14.92
N GLY A 126 -2.91 9.43 -16.04
CA GLY A 126 -3.47 10.78 -16.11
C GLY A 126 -4.97 10.85 -16.39
N SER A 127 -5.69 9.73 -16.31
CA SER A 127 -7.14 9.67 -16.54
C SER A 127 -7.92 10.42 -15.45
N ASP A 128 -9.01 11.04 -15.86
CA ASP A 128 -10.01 11.69 -15.00
C ASP A 128 -10.83 10.70 -14.16
N LYS A 129 -10.76 9.40 -14.44
CA LYS A 129 -11.34 8.34 -13.60
C LYS A 129 -10.67 8.24 -12.23
N LEU A 130 -9.42 8.70 -12.09
CA LEU A 130 -8.70 8.72 -10.82
C LEU A 130 -9.12 9.95 -10.00
N ARG A 131 -9.89 9.72 -8.94
CA ARG A 131 -10.55 10.72 -8.09
C ARG A 131 -9.64 11.33 -7.03
N THR A 132 -8.47 10.72 -6.79
CA THR A 132 -7.48 11.13 -5.78
C THR A 132 -6.11 11.33 -6.41
N VAL A 133 -5.20 11.97 -5.69
CA VAL A 133 -3.77 11.76 -5.99
C VAL A 133 -3.51 10.28 -5.74
N LEU A 134 -2.89 9.61 -6.70
CA LEU A 134 -2.50 8.20 -6.62
C LEU A 134 -0.98 8.15 -6.63
N MET A 135 -0.39 7.33 -5.76
CA MET A 135 1.02 6.93 -5.85
C MET A 135 1.16 5.42 -5.76
N MET A 136 1.94 4.85 -6.68
CA MET A 136 2.38 3.47 -6.62
C MET A 136 3.89 3.41 -6.50
N VAL A 137 4.40 2.49 -5.69
CA VAL A 137 5.83 2.20 -5.61
C VAL A 137 6.14 0.94 -6.43
N MET A 138 7.16 1.04 -7.27
CA MET A 138 7.78 -0.08 -7.97
C MET A 138 9.30 0.05 -7.94
N ARG A 139 10.03 -0.99 -8.29
CA ARG A 139 11.50 -0.93 -8.46
C ARG A 139 11.84 -0.94 -9.93
N ASN A 140 12.58 0.06 -10.38
CA ASN A 140 13.22 0.04 -11.69
C ASN A 140 14.50 -0.82 -11.59
N ALA A 141 14.43 -2.03 -12.13
CA ALA A 141 15.57 -2.96 -12.13
C ALA A 141 16.67 -2.52 -13.10
N THR A 142 16.32 -1.78 -14.16
CA THR A 142 17.30 -1.27 -15.13
C THR A 142 18.20 -0.18 -14.53
N THR A 143 17.66 0.65 -13.63
CA THR A 143 18.41 1.76 -12.99
C THR A 143 18.78 1.49 -11.54
N ASP A 144 18.47 0.29 -11.02
CA ASP A 144 18.65 -0.11 -9.63
C ASP A 144 18.09 0.91 -8.62
N SER A 145 16.86 1.38 -8.85
CA SER A 145 16.28 2.44 -8.03
C SER A 145 14.79 2.21 -7.73
N PRO A 146 14.30 2.63 -6.55
CA PRO A 146 12.87 2.81 -6.33
C PRO A 146 12.29 3.80 -7.34
N TRP A 147 11.07 3.57 -7.79
CA TRP A 147 10.33 4.45 -8.68
C TRP A 147 8.94 4.72 -8.12
N PRO A 148 8.79 5.70 -7.21
CA PRO A 148 7.49 6.18 -6.78
C PRO A 148 6.86 7.00 -7.91
N LEU A 149 5.78 6.45 -8.46
CA LEU A 149 5.07 7.03 -9.58
C LEU A 149 3.74 7.60 -9.09
N SER A 150 3.48 8.88 -9.36
CA SER A 150 2.21 9.52 -8.99
C SER A 150 1.50 10.14 -10.18
N ASN A 151 0.18 10.32 -10.08
CA ASN A 151 -0.62 11.05 -11.08
C ASN A 151 -0.67 12.57 -10.87
N ASN A 152 0.14 13.12 -9.95
CA ASN A 152 0.13 14.54 -9.63
C ASN A 152 0.48 15.39 -10.88
N PRO A 153 -0.45 16.19 -11.43
CA PRO A 153 -0.23 16.92 -12.67
C PRO A 153 0.84 18.03 -12.56
N PHE A 154 1.21 18.42 -11.34
CA PHE A 154 2.22 19.46 -11.09
C PHE A 154 3.65 18.90 -10.99
N ALA A 155 3.82 17.57 -10.98
CA ALA A 155 5.13 16.94 -10.89
C ALA A 155 5.92 17.09 -12.20
N LYS A 156 7.26 17.23 -12.08
CA LYS A 156 8.18 17.46 -13.21
C LYS A 156 7.98 16.49 -14.39
N TYR A 157 7.86 15.19 -14.11
CA TYR A 157 7.73 14.15 -15.14
C TYR A 157 6.27 13.90 -15.59
N ASN A 158 5.32 14.65 -15.03
CA ASN A 158 3.90 14.60 -15.37
C ASN A 158 3.46 15.80 -16.22
N ALA A 159 4.39 16.73 -16.53
CA ALA A 159 4.13 17.81 -17.46
C ALA A 159 3.76 17.25 -18.84
N ARG A 160 2.54 17.54 -19.31
CA ARG A 160 1.99 17.02 -20.58
C ARG A 160 2.75 17.47 -21.83
N SER A 161 3.56 18.53 -21.72
CA SER A 161 4.45 18.97 -22.79
C SER A 161 5.68 18.08 -22.96
N ARG A 162 5.94 17.15 -22.03
CA ARG A 162 7.08 16.24 -22.15
C ARG A 162 6.75 15.07 -23.07
N PRO A 163 7.68 14.67 -23.96
CA PRO A 163 7.52 13.47 -24.78
C PRO A 163 7.50 12.19 -23.94
N ASP A 164 8.09 12.23 -22.73
CA ASP A 164 8.18 11.14 -21.74
C ASP A 164 7.26 11.36 -20.52
N CYS A 165 6.07 11.93 -20.74
CA CYS A 165 5.10 12.19 -19.70
C CYS A 165 4.56 10.89 -19.07
N ASN A 166 4.75 10.71 -17.76
CA ASN A 166 4.25 9.52 -17.05
C ASN A 166 2.72 9.39 -17.08
N LEU A 167 1.99 10.50 -17.21
CA LEU A 167 0.52 10.51 -17.22
C LEU A 167 -0.07 9.74 -18.42
N SER A 168 0.72 9.50 -19.46
CA SER A 168 0.31 8.73 -20.64
C SER A 168 0.49 7.21 -20.46
N LEU A 169 1.13 6.77 -19.36
CA LEU A 169 1.39 5.36 -19.11
C LEU A 169 0.07 4.60 -18.85
N PRO A 170 -0.14 3.41 -19.46
CA PRO A 170 -1.30 2.58 -19.20
C PRO A 170 -1.38 2.15 -17.74
N LEU A 171 -2.51 2.41 -17.09
CA LEU A 171 -2.68 2.18 -15.66
C LEU A 171 -2.55 0.69 -15.31
N TRP A 172 -3.18 -0.19 -16.08
CA TRP A 172 -3.11 -1.64 -15.88
C TRP A 172 -1.67 -2.16 -15.92
N GLN A 173 -0.81 -1.56 -16.77
CA GLN A 173 0.58 -1.95 -16.90
C GLN A 173 1.40 -1.53 -15.68
N LEU A 174 1.13 -0.33 -15.14
CA LEU A 174 1.76 0.14 -13.91
C LEU A 174 1.38 -0.71 -12.69
N VAL A 175 0.11 -1.14 -12.61
CA VAL A 175 -0.34 -2.08 -11.57
C VAL A 175 0.38 -3.41 -11.70
N ARG A 176 0.51 -3.94 -12.92
CA ARG A 176 1.26 -5.17 -13.18
C ARG A 176 2.74 -5.04 -12.77
N ALA A 177 3.38 -3.92 -13.11
CA ALA A 177 4.75 -3.62 -12.73
C ALA A 177 4.95 -3.53 -11.21
N SER A 178 4.04 -2.88 -10.48
CA SER A 178 4.13 -2.75 -9.01
C SER A 178 3.97 -4.09 -8.29
N THR A 179 3.26 -5.05 -8.88
CA THR A 179 3.01 -6.38 -8.33
C THR A 179 3.94 -7.48 -8.86
N ALA A 180 4.94 -7.14 -9.67
CA ALA A 180 5.84 -8.11 -10.31
C ALA A 180 6.91 -8.65 -9.34
N ALA A 181 6.48 -9.37 -8.30
CA ALA A 181 7.35 -9.86 -7.24
C ALA A 181 8.37 -10.86 -7.79
N PRO A 182 9.69 -10.68 -7.56
CA PRO A 182 10.70 -11.63 -8.01
C PRO A 182 10.37 -13.04 -7.50
N THR A 183 10.58 -14.04 -8.36
CA THR A 183 10.18 -15.47 -8.17
C THR A 183 8.70 -15.78 -8.30
N TYR A 184 7.79 -14.80 -8.16
CA TYR A 184 6.36 -14.98 -8.36
C TYR A 184 5.91 -14.52 -9.75
N PHE A 185 6.44 -13.43 -10.28
CA PHE A 185 6.03 -12.91 -11.58
C PHE A 185 7.23 -12.54 -12.44
N PRO A 186 7.11 -12.67 -13.77
CA PRO A 186 8.14 -12.17 -14.65
C PRO A 186 8.16 -10.62 -14.59
N PRO A 187 9.32 -9.97 -14.72
CA PRO A 187 9.44 -8.52 -14.67
C PRO A 187 8.62 -7.82 -15.77
N GLU A 188 8.01 -6.67 -15.48
CA GLU A 188 7.22 -5.93 -16.47
C GLU A 188 8.10 -4.96 -17.25
N VAL A 189 8.00 -4.95 -18.58
CA VAL A 189 8.73 -4.00 -19.43
C VAL A 189 7.80 -2.85 -19.80
N VAL A 190 8.07 -1.67 -19.24
CA VAL A 190 7.32 -0.47 -19.58
C VAL A 190 8.11 0.35 -20.59
N ASN A 191 7.49 0.56 -21.74
CA ASN A 191 8.03 1.42 -22.80
C ASN A 191 7.33 2.77 -22.75
N PHE A 192 8.08 3.86 -22.76
CA PHE A 192 7.50 5.20 -22.77
C PHE A 192 8.41 6.23 -23.41
N GLY A 193 7.83 7.37 -23.78
CA GLY A 193 8.45 8.30 -24.70
C GLY A 193 7.78 8.24 -26.08
N SER A 194 7.95 9.30 -26.86
CA SER A 194 7.32 9.45 -28.18
C SER A 194 8.38 9.23 -29.28
N PRO A 195 8.22 8.21 -30.14
CA PRO A 195 9.03 8.11 -31.35
C PRO A 195 8.81 9.33 -32.27
N PRO A 196 9.83 9.84 -32.97
CA PRO A 196 11.22 9.38 -33.02
C PRO A 196 12.14 10.04 -31.98
N GLU A 197 11.62 10.93 -31.13
CA GLU A 197 12.43 11.83 -30.30
C GLU A 197 13.19 11.10 -29.18
N LYS A 198 12.48 10.28 -28.40
CA LYS A 198 13.08 9.52 -27.29
C LYS A 198 12.16 8.41 -26.85
N THR A 199 12.67 7.19 -26.78
CA THR A 199 11.99 6.03 -26.22
C THR A 199 12.84 5.42 -25.12
N TYR A 200 12.24 5.16 -23.97
CA TYR A 200 12.84 4.41 -22.87
C TYR A 200 12.16 3.06 -22.77
N SER A 201 12.95 2.05 -22.42
CA SER A 201 12.46 0.74 -22.04
C SER A 201 13.10 0.41 -20.70
N PHE A 202 12.26 0.27 -19.67
CA PHE A 202 12.73 -0.07 -18.33
C PHE A 202 12.04 -1.34 -17.85
N ILE A 203 12.81 -2.15 -17.14
CA ILE A 203 12.36 -3.38 -16.52
C ILE A 203 11.96 -3.05 -15.09
N PHE A 204 10.72 -3.35 -14.75
CA PHE A 204 10.16 -3.11 -13.43
C PHE A 204 9.89 -4.43 -12.70
N VAL A 205 10.15 -4.39 -11.40
CA VAL A 205 9.79 -5.43 -10.44
C VAL A 205 9.06 -4.80 -9.25
N ASP A 206 8.52 -5.65 -8.40
CA ASP A 206 7.70 -5.25 -7.26
C ASP A 206 8.39 -4.22 -6.34
N GLY A 207 7.62 -3.23 -5.90
CA GLY A 207 8.09 -2.15 -5.02
C GLY A 207 8.41 -2.59 -3.59
N GLY A 208 7.93 -3.75 -3.16
CA GLY A 208 8.30 -4.39 -1.89
C GLY A 208 9.76 -4.79 -1.84
N VAL A 209 10.44 -4.90 -2.99
CA VAL A 209 11.90 -5.08 -3.09
C VAL A 209 12.65 -3.74 -3.00
N THR A 210 12.05 -2.77 -2.30
CA THR A 210 12.66 -1.48 -1.98
C THR A 210 12.49 -1.20 -0.49
N ALA A 211 13.09 -0.13 0.00
CA ALA A 211 12.87 0.34 1.35
C ALA A 211 11.44 0.87 1.59
N TYR A 212 10.53 0.89 0.60
CA TYR A 212 9.24 1.56 0.69
C TYR A 212 8.06 0.59 0.66
N ASN A 213 8.16 -0.55 1.36
CA ASN A 213 7.01 -1.45 1.52
C ASN A 213 5.87 -0.81 2.32
N ASN A 214 6.19 0.02 3.32
CA ASN A 214 5.28 0.99 3.93
C ASN A 214 5.54 2.37 3.28
N PRO A 215 4.66 2.85 2.37
CA PRO A 215 4.88 4.08 1.63
C PRO A 215 4.46 5.36 2.40
N ALA A 216 4.04 5.27 3.67
CA ALA A 216 3.48 6.40 4.42
C ALA A 216 4.43 7.61 4.51
N PHE A 217 5.69 7.38 4.90
CA PHE A 217 6.66 8.47 5.02
C PHE A 217 7.04 9.05 3.64
N LEU A 218 7.11 8.20 2.61
CA LEU A 218 7.37 8.65 1.24
C LEU A 218 6.22 9.52 0.71
N ALA A 219 4.97 9.17 1.00
CA ALA A 219 3.82 9.99 0.65
C ALA A 219 3.84 11.34 1.38
N PHE A 220 4.22 11.37 2.66
CA PHE A 220 4.46 12.62 3.39
C PHE A 220 5.52 13.49 2.71
N GLN A 221 6.67 12.91 2.36
CA GLN A 221 7.74 13.62 1.64
C GLN A 221 7.23 14.18 0.31
N MET A 222 6.51 13.38 -0.48
CA MET A 222 5.98 13.81 -1.77
C MET A 222 4.86 14.87 -1.65
N ALA A 223 4.07 14.82 -0.58
CA ALA A 223 3.03 15.81 -0.31
C ALA A 223 3.59 17.19 0.10
N THR A 224 4.78 17.21 0.72
CA THR A 224 5.30 18.42 1.39
C THR A 224 6.54 19.01 0.73
N ALA A 225 7.38 18.21 0.08
CA ALA A 225 8.62 18.70 -0.51
C ALA A 225 8.36 19.45 -1.83
N SER A 226 8.99 20.64 -1.93
CA SER A 226 8.75 21.58 -3.03
C SER A 226 8.98 21.02 -4.44
N PRO A 227 9.92 20.09 -4.71
CA PRO A 227 10.09 19.53 -6.06
C PRO A 227 8.86 18.77 -6.57
N TYR A 228 8.03 18.23 -5.68
CA TYR A 228 6.79 17.51 -6.05
C TYR A 228 5.59 18.44 -6.22
N GLN A 229 5.69 19.72 -5.84
CA GLN A 229 4.70 20.75 -6.14
C GLN A 229 3.30 20.55 -5.52
N LEU A 230 3.12 19.59 -4.61
CA LEU A 230 1.89 19.49 -3.80
C LEU A 230 1.88 20.56 -2.70
N ASN A 231 2.99 20.71 -1.98
CA ASN A 231 3.22 21.74 -0.96
C ASN A 231 2.08 21.82 0.09
N TRP A 232 1.55 20.68 0.51
CA TRP A 232 0.47 20.65 1.49
C TRP A 232 0.95 21.11 2.86
N LYS A 233 0.07 21.83 3.56
CA LYS A 233 0.34 22.33 4.90
C LYS A 233 0.46 21.17 5.88
N THR A 234 1.46 21.23 6.74
CA THR A 234 1.68 20.26 7.82
C THR A 234 1.07 20.75 9.14
N GLY A 235 0.75 19.81 10.01
CA GLY A 235 0.17 20.04 11.33
C GLY A 235 -0.78 18.92 11.71
N GLU A 236 -0.93 18.66 13.00
CA GLU A 236 -1.78 17.60 13.54
C GLU A 236 -3.25 17.69 13.09
N LYS A 237 -3.74 18.91 12.82
CA LYS A 237 -5.10 19.18 12.33
C LYS A 237 -5.16 19.50 10.83
N ASP A 238 -4.00 19.60 10.19
CA ASP A 238 -3.87 20.00 8.78
C ASP A 238 -3.56 18.81 7.87
N LEU A 239 -2.92 17.76 8.41
CA LEU A 239 -2.55 16.56 7.64
C LEU A 239 -2.80 15.28 8.45
N LEU A 240 -3.56 14.35 7.86
CA LEU A 240 -3.77 13.00 8.36
C LEU A 240 -3.04 12.00 7.47
N ILE A 241 -2.36 11.04 8.09
CA ILE A 241 -1.83 9.86 7.40
C ILE A 241 -2.37 8.61 8.09
N VAL A 242 -3.11 7.82 7.33
CA VAL A 242 -3.57 6.48 7.73
C VAL A 242 -2.76 5.46 6.95
N SER A 243 -2.05 4.58 7.66
CA SER A 243 -1.24 3.51 7.08
C SER A 243 -1.84 2.16 7.45
N VAL A 244 -2.16 1.34 6.45
CA VAL A 244 -2.78 0.02 6.63
C VAL A 244 -1.82 -1.04 6.10
N GLY A 245 -1.30 -1.85 7.02
CA GLY A 245 -0.41 -2.96 6.71
C GLY A 245 -1.16 -4.24 6.35
N THR A 246 -0.40 -5.23 5.87
CA THR A 246 -0.89 -6.58 5.53
C THR A 246 -0.56 -7.61 6.61
N GLY A 247 -0.31 -7.16 7.83
CA GLY A 247 0.14 -7.98 8.95
C GLY A 247 1.66 -8.09 9.05
N GLY A 248 2.18 -7.88 10.27
CA GLY A 248 3.57 -8.11 10.62
C GLY A 248 3.80 -9.54 11.11
N SER A 249 4.95 -10.11 10.79
CA SER A 249 5.42 -11.34 11.42
C SER A 249 6.90 -11.20 11.72
N SER A 250 7.27 -11.19 13.00
CA SER A 250 8.61 -11.57 13.38
C SER A 250 8.72 -13.08 13.12
N LEU A 251 9.28 -13.47 11.97
CA LEU A 251 9.69 -14.87 11.74
C LEU A 251 10.92 -15.15 12.62
N ALA A 252 10.76 -14.98 13.93
CA ALA A 252 11.78 -15.24 14.92
C ALA A 252 11.96 -16.74 15.02
N ASN A 253 12.83 -17.30 14.18
CA ASN A 253 13.23 -18.69 14.33
C ASN A 253 14.27 -18.77 15.45
N ALA A 254 13.80 -18.93 16.68
CA ALA A 254 14.65 -19.10 17.87
C ALA A 254 15.57 -20.34 17.81
N HIS A 255 15.34 -21.24 16.85
CA HIS A 255 16.10 -22.48 16.64
C HIS A 255 16.95 -22.47 15.36
N LEU A 256 17.21 -21.31 14.75
CA LEU A 256 18.01 -21.20 13.54
C LEU A 256 19.48 -21.59 13.82
N ALA A 257 19.89 -22.78 13.39
CA ALA A 257 21.29 -23.18 13.39
C ALA A 257 22.04 -22.63 12.16
N SER A 258 23.33 -22.29 12.30
CA SER A 258 24.14 -21.71 11.22
C SER A 258 24.19 -22.55 9.94
N GLY A 259 24.10 -23.88 10.06
CA GLY A 259 24.05 -24.81 8.92
C GLY A 259 22.76 -24.75 8.10
N ASN A 260 21.69 -24.16 8.63
CA ASN A 260 20.39 -24.01 7.94
C ASN A 260 20.35 -22.75 7.05
N MET A 261 21.29 -21.81 7.23
CA MET A 261 21.39 -20.58 6.44
C MET A 261 22.11 -20.81 5.10
N ASN A 262 21.61 -21.74 4.29
CA ASN A 262 22.11 -21.96 2.94
C ASN A 262 21.55 -20.93 1.93
N LEU A 263 22.02 -20.97 0.68
CA LEU A 263 21.61 -20.01 -0.35
C LEU A 263 20.09 -20.03 -0.61
N LEU A 264 19.45 -21.19 -0.51
CA LEU A 264 18.01 -21.35 -0.71
C LEU A 264 17.19 -20.74 0.45
N TYR A 265 17.66 -20.95 1.69
CA TYR A 265 17.08 -20.31 2.86
C TYR A 265 17.20 -18.77 2.79
N ASN A 266 18.36 -18.26 2.41
CA ASN A 266 18.59 -16.82 2.26
C ASN A 266 17.73 -16.22 1.14
N ALA A 267 17.57 -16.92 0.01
CA ALA A 267 16.74 -16.48 -1.11
C ALA A 267 15.25 -16.38 -0.76
N THR A 268 14.77 -17.16 0.22
CA THR A 268 13.35 -17.20 0.62
C THR A 268 13.04 -16.32 1.83
N SER A 269 13.99 -16.11 2.75
CA SER A 269 13.78 -15.38 4.01
C SER A 269 14.20 -13.91 3.97
N ILE A 270 15.28 -13.55 3.27
CA ILE A 270 15.82 -12.18 3.26
C ILE A 270 14.83 -11.17 2.68
N PRO A 271 14.12 -11.43 1.56
CA PRO A 271 13.16 -10.45 1.02
C PRO A 271 12.07 -10.07 2.02
N SER A 272 11.46 -11.05 2.70
CA SER A 272 10.45 -10.77 3.73
C SER A 272 11.03 -10.05 4.93
N ALA A 273 12.25 -10.39 5.36
CA ALA A 273 12.92 -9.72 6.47
C ALA A 273 13.23 -8.25 6.14
N LEU A 274 13.73 -7.96 4.94
CA LEU A 274 13.97 -6.60 4.46
C LEU A 274 12.67 -5.80 4.30
N MET A 275 11.60 -6.41 3.78
CA MET A 275 10.27 -5.78 3.71
C MET A 275 9.74 -5.41 5.10
N ASN A 276 9.87 -6.30 6.08
CA ASN A 276 9.46 -6.06 7.46
C ASN A 276 10.29 -4.95 8.10
N ALA A 277 11.62 -4.99 7.95
CA ALA A 277 12.52 -3.96 8.47
C ALA A 277 12.24 -2.58 7.83
N ALA A 278 12.02 -2.53 6.52
CA ALA A 278 11.63 -1.33 5.81
C ALA A 278 10.29 -0.77 6.30
N SER A 279 9.30 -1.64 6.51
CA SER A 279 7.97 -1.24 6.99
C SER A 279 8.02 -0.69 8.41
N ALA A 280 8.75 -1.36 9.31
CA ALA A 280 8.95 -0.94 10.69
C ALA A 280 9.71 0.39 10.77
N GLY A 281 10.81 0.54 10.02
CA GLY A 281 11.62 1.77 10.04
C GLY A 281 10.83 3.01 9.63
N TRP A 282 10.00 2.92 8.58
CA TRP A 282 9.15 4.05 8.18
C TRP A 282 7.94 4.26 9.10
N ASP A 283 7.45 3.21 9.77
CA ASP A 283 6.44 3.35 10.83
C ASP A 283 7.03 4.13 12.02
N MET A 284 8.24 3.78 12.48
CA MET A 284 8.95 4.51 13.53
C MET A 284 9.18 5.97 13.16
N ALA A 285 9.60 6.24 11.91
CA ALA A 285 9.76 7.61 11.42
C ALA A 285 8.44 8.38 11.51
N CYS A 286 7.33 7.80 11.02
CA CYS A 286 6.01 8.43 11.08
C CYS A 286 5.54 8.68 12.52
N ARG A 287 5.76 7.75 13.45
CA ARG A 287 5.38 7.92 14.86
C ARG A 287 6.26 8.93 15.61
N THR A 288 7.50 9.10 15.18
CA THR A 288 8.42 10.08 15.76
C THR A 288 7.97 11.51 15.40
N ILE A 289 7.75 11.77 14.11
CA ILE A 289 7.44 13.12 13.62
C ILE A 289 5.93 13.41 13.51
N GLY A 290 5.08 12.40 13.61
CA GLY A 290 3.63 12.51 13.63
C GLY A 290 3.06 12.27 15.03
N ASP A 291 1.87 12.80 15.28
CA ASP A 291 1.09 12.47 16.46
C ASP A 291 0.39 11.13 16.22
N CYS A 292 0.96 10.05 16.78
CA CYS A 292 0.43 8.71 16.62
C CYS A 292 -0.80 8.52 17.52
N LEU A 293 -1.96 8.38 16.88
CA LEU A 293 -3.25 8.21 17.56
C LEU A 293 -3.58 6.74 17.80
N HIS A 294 -3.00 5.84 17.00
CA HIS A 294 -3.21 4.40 17.09
C HIS A 294 -2.10 3.63 16.38
N GLY A 295 -1.69 2.53 17.00
CA GLY A 295 -0.80 1.54 16.41
C GLY A 295 -0.28 0.57 17.46
N GLY A 296 -0.06 -0.69 17.07
CA GLY A 296 0.58 -1.69 17.94
C GLY A 296 2.04 -1.33 18.27
N PRO A 297 2.67 -1.99 19.26
CA PRO A 297 4.08 -1.80 19.56
C PRO A 297 4.96 -2.18 18.35
N VAL A 298 6.04 -1.43 18.12
CA VAL A 298 7.01 -1.73 17.04
C VAL A 298 8.12 -2.63 17.57
N ASP A 299 8.71 -2.27 18.71
CA ASP A 299 9.70 -3.05 19.44
C ASP A 299 9.62 -2.74 20.94
N ARG A 300 10.54 -3.31 21.73
CA ARG A 300 10.51 -3.22 23.21
C ARG A 300 11.03 -1.91 23.77
N GLU A 301 11.78 -1.12 23.00
CA GLU A 301 12.34 0.16 23.41
C GLU A 301 11.50 1.32 22.85
N PHE A 302 11.14 1.22 21.58
CA PHE A 302 10.30 2.20 20.89
C PHE A 302 8.82 2.09 21.28
N GLU A 303 8.36 0.90 21.69
CA GLU A 303 6.96 0.62 22.03
C GLU A 303 5.98 1.10 20.93
N SER A 304 4.83 1.68 21.28
CA SER A 304 3.80 2.13 20.32
C SER A 304 3.91 3.62 19.95
N MET A 305 4.58 4.44 20.76
CA MET A 305 4.59 5.90 20.60
C MET A 305 3.19 6.52 20.47
N VAL A 306 2.14 5.89 21.01
CA VAL A 306 0.77 6.42 20.99
C VAL A 306 0.61 7.41 22.13
N GLY A 307 0.15 8.62 21.84
CA GLY A 307 -0.10 9.66 22.84
C GLY A 307 1.16 10.09 23.61
N MET A 308 1.02 10.44 24.89
CA MET A 308 2.13 10.84 25.75
C MET A 308 2.82 9.63 26.40
N THR A 309 4.01 9.84 26.96
CA THR A 309 4.67 8.83 27.81
C THR A 309 3.84 8.54 29.06
N LYS A 310 4.18 7.46 29.78
CA LYS A 310 3.52 7.08 31.05
C LYS A 310 3.54 8.19 32.10
N ASP A 311 4.55 9.06 32.06
CA ASP A 311 4.71 10.20 32.98
C ASP A 311 4.08 11.50 32.43
N GLY A 312 3.27 11.41 31.36
CA GLY A 312 2.59 12.55 30.75
C GLY A 312 3.50 13.49 29.97
N GLN A 313 4.71 13.06 29.60
CA GLN A 313 5.64 13.86 28.79
C GLN A 313 5.42 13.62 27.29
N PRO A 314 5.82 14.56 26.42
CA PRO A 314 5.89 14.30 24.98
C PRO A 314 6.75 13.06 24.70
N ASN A 315 6.27 12.17 23.84
CA ASN A 315 7.00 10.96 23.45
C ASN A 315 8.14 11.22 22.46
N SER A 316 8.27 12.46 21.96
CA SER A 316 9.33 12.90 21.05
C SER A 316 9.63 14.37 21.28
N THR A 317 10.89 14.76 21.05
CA THR A 317 11.35 16.15 21.07
C THR A 317 11.10 16.89 19.75
N VAL A 318 10.67 16.17 18.69
CA VAL A 318 10.40 16.74 17.38
C VAL A 318 8.97 17.28 17.32
N PRO A 319 8.72 18.48 16.74
CA PRO A 319 7.36 18.97 16.50
C PRO A 319 6.54 17.99 15.67
N LYS A 320 5.26 17.82 16.02
CA LYS A 320 4.36 16.91 15.31
C LYS A 320 3.85 17.56 14.02
N LEU A 321 4.10 16.90 12.88
CA LEU A 321 3.84 17.43 11.54
C LEU A 321 2.54 16.91 10.90
N PHE A 322 1.90 15.90 11.49
CA PHE A 322 0.64 15.31 11.03
C PHE A 322 0.05 14.42 12.11
N SER A 323 -1.25 14.12 12.03
CA SER A 323 -1.85 12.99 12.76
C SER A 323 -1.53 11.69 12.02
N TYR A 324 -1.16 10.64 12.75
CA TYR A 324 -0.78 9.35 12.20
C TYR A 324 -1.57 8.21 12.84
N VAL A 325 -2.01 7.27 12.01
CA VAL A 325 -2.76 6.08 12.42
C VAL A 325 -2.17 4.89 11.69
N ARG A 326 -1.79 3.83 12.43
CA ARG A 326 -1.26 2.59 11.87
C ARG A 326 -2.13 1.40 12.24
N TYR A 327 -2.70 0.75 11.24
CA TYR A 327 -3.39 -0.53 11.40
C TYR A 327 -2.53 -1.63 10.81
N ASN A 328 -2.01 -2.52 11.63
CA ASN A 328 -1.19 -3.64 11.17
C ASN A 328 -1.26 -4.78 12.20
N PRO A 329 -2.02 -5.86 11.95
CA PRO A 329 -2.13 -6.98 12.88
C PRO A 329 -0.79 -7.70 13.05
N GLU A 330 -0.55 -8.27 14.22
CA GLU A 330 0.54 -9.22 14.45
C GLU A 330 0.05 -10.62 14.12
N LEU A 331 0.75 -11.31 13.22
CA LEU A 331 0.36 -12.63 12.72
C LEU A 331 1.06 -13.77 13.46
N SER A 332 1.72 -13.50 14.60
CA SER A 332 2.27 -14.55 15.47
C SER A 332 1.15 -15.32 16.17
N ALA A 333 1.49 -16.44 16.83
CA ALA A 333 0.50 -17.19 17.63
C ALA A 333 -0.12 -16.31 18.73
N GLU A 334 0.69 -15.48 19.38
CA GLU A 334 0.26 -14.53 20.40
C GLU A 334 -0.65 -13.44 19.81
N GLY A 335 -0.28 -12.90 18.64
CA GLY A 335 -1.08 -11.90 17.94
C GLY A 335 -2.44 -12.43 17.49
N LEU A 336 -2.49 -13.66 16.95
CA LEU A 336 -3.74 -14.33 16.60
C LEU A 336 -4.58 -14.66 17.83
N ALA A 337 -3.97 -15.10 18.93
CA ALA A 337 -4.67 -15.33 20.18
C ALA A 337 -5.29 -14.03 20.74
N ALA A 338 -4.59 -12.90 20.64
CA ALA A 338 -5.10 -11.59 21.04
C ALA A 338 -6.34 -11.16 20.21
N LEU A 339 -6.48 -11.68 18.99
CA LEU A 339 -7.65 -11.50 18.13
C LEU A 339 -8.75 -12.57 18.33
N ASN A 340 -8.60 -13.45 19.32
CA ASN A 340 -9.46 -14.63 19.53
C ASN A 340 -9.47 -15.61 18.34
N LEU A 341 -8.34 -15.73 17.63
CA LEU A 341 -8.15 -16.57 16.45
C LEU A 341 -7.10 -17.66 16.67
N SER A 342 -6.98 -18.17 17.90
CA SER A 342 -5.99 -19.20 18.28
C SER A 342 -6.10 -20.52 17.50
N SER A 343 -7.21 -20.74 16.79
CA SER A 343 -7.40 -21.91 15.91
C SER A 343 -6.73 -21.76 14.55
N ILE A 344 -6.33 -20.54 14.15
CA ILE A 344 -5.63 -20.29 12.89
C ILE A 344 -4.14 -20.58 13.10
N ASN A 345 -3.56 -21.39 12.22
CA ASN A 345 -2.12 -21.61 12.21
C ASN A 345 -1.42 -20.34 11.70
N PRO A 346 -0.46 -19.75 12.44
CA PRO A 346 0.28 -18.57 12.00
C PRO A 346 0.91 -18.72 10.61
N GLU A 347 1.47 -19.89 10.29
CA GLU A 347 2.15 -20.12 9.01
C GLU A 347 1.19 -19.97 7.81
N ASP A 348 -0.09 -20.30 7.99
CA ASP A 348 -1.11 -20.25 6.95
C ASP A 348 -1.48 -18.80 6.58
N VAL A 349 -1.29 -17.83 7.49
CA VAL A 349 -1.63 -16.42 7.25
C VAL A 349 -0.42 -15.51 7.11
N GLN A 350 0.78 -16.00 7.40
CA GLN A 350 2.03 -15.25 7.26
C GLN A 350 2.60 -15.27 5.82
N GLN A 351 2.30 -16.30 5.03
CA GLN A 351 2.83 -16.44 3.68
C GLN A 351 2.21 -15.44 2.69
N LEU A 352 3.03 -14.91 1.78
CA LEU A 352 2.62 -13.93 0.77
C LEU A 352 1.72 -14.52 -0.33
N ASP A 353 1.73 -15.84 -0.47
CA ASP A 353 1.04 -16.61 -1.50
C ASP A 353 0.06 -17.65 -0.95
N SER A 354 -0.41 -17.47 0.29
CA SER A 354 -1.37 -18.37 0.95
C SER A 354 -2.80 -18.26 0.39
N VAL A 355 -2.97 -18.58 -0.89
CA VAL A 355 -4.24 -18.47 -1.63
C VAL A 355 -5.27 -19.50 -1.20
N ASP A 356 -4.86 -20.57 -0.53
CA ASP A 356 -5.77 -21.58 0.02
C ASP A 356 -6.38 -21.17 1.36
N HIS A 357 -5.81 -20.15 2.03
CA HIS A 357 -6.23 -19.69 3.35
C HIS A 357 -6.82 -18.27 3.33
N MET A 358 -7.34 -17.81 2.18
CA MET A 358 -7.94 -16.49 2.03
C MET A 358 -9.04 -16.22 3.06
N ASP A 359 -9.89 -17.21 3.37
CA ASP A 359 -10.93 -17.06 4.38
C ASP A 359 -10.37 -16.76 5.77
N GLN A 360 -9.27 -17.41 6.16
CA GLN A 360 -8.58 -17.17 7.43
C GLN A 360 -7.90 -15.79 7.44
N ILE A 361 -7.28 -15.39 6.33
CA ILE A 361 -6.70 -14.05 6.16
C ILE A 361 -7.78 -12.96 6.32
N GLN A 362 -8.96 -13.15 5.75
CA GLN A 362 -10.09 -12.24 5.93
C GLN A 362 -10.62 -12.24 7.37
N GLN A 363 -10.68 -13.40 8.04
CA GLN A 363 -11.05 -13.47 9.46
C GLN A 363 -10.13 -12.62 10.33
N VAL A 364 -8.81 -12.67 10.09
CA VAL A 364 -7.82 -11.81 10.78
C VAL A 364 -8.13 -10.33 10.54
N GLY A 365 -8.34 -9.92 9.29
CA GLY A 365 -8.65 -8.53 8.95
C GLY A 365 -9.93 -8.02 9.61
N LYS A 366 -11.01 -8.83 9.59
CA LYS A 366 -12.30 -8.51 10.21
C LYS A 366 -12.19 -8.41 11.73
N ALA A 367 -11.54 -9.38 12.38
CA ALA A 367 -11.35 -9.39 13.83
C ALA A 367 -10.51 -8.18 14.28
N TYR A 368 -9.41 -7.90 13.56
CA TYR A 368 -8.56 -6.75 13.86
C TYR A 368 -9.33 -5.43 13.70
N ALA A 369 -10.09 -5.26 12.61
CA ALA A 369 -10.91 -4.08 12.41
C ALA A 369 -11.92 -3.89 13.55
N GLN A 370 -12.61 -4.96 13.95
CA GLN A 370 -13.60 -4.91 15.02
C GLN A 370 -13.00 -4.48 16.37
N MET A 371 -11.78 -4.91 16.69
CA MET A 371 -11.14 -4.63 17.98
C MET A 371 -10.35 -3.33 18.00
N HIS A 372 -9.75 -2.94 16.88
CA HIS A 372 -8.74 -1.88 16.84
C HIS A 372 -9.14 -0.66 16.00
N PHE A 373 -10.10 -0.75 15.08
CA PHE A 373 -10.56 0.43 14.36
C PHE A 373 -11.57 1.22 15.19
N SER A 374 -11.39 2.55 15.26
CA SER A 374 -12.32 3.47 15.91
C SER A 374 -12.42 4.77 15.13
N MET A 375 -13.64 5.34 15.06
CA MET A 375 -13.86 6.65 14.44
C MET A 375 -13.16 7.79 15.19
N GLU A 376 -12.81 7.62 16.46
CA GLU A 376 -12.02 8.60 17.22
C GLU A 376 -10.63 8.81 16.60
N HIS A 377 -10.06 7.80 15.95
CA HIS A 377 -8.77 7.93 15.25
C HIS A 377 -8.85 8.90 14.06
N LEU A 378 -10.05 9.16 13.55
CA LEU A 378 -10.31 10.05 12.42
C LEU A 378 -11.05 11.33 12.84
N ALA A 379 -11.33 11.53 14.12
CA ALA A 379 -12.25 12.57 14.61
C ALA A 379 -11.82 14.00 14.25
N ARG A 380 -10.50 14.26 14.18
CA ARG A 380 -9.96 15.58 13.79
C ARG A 380 -10.23 15.96 12.33
N PHE A 381 -10.72 15.01 11.52
CA PHE A 381 -10.78 15.10 10.05
C PHE A 381 -12.16 14.73 9.48
N CYS A 382 -13.17 14.50 10.33
CA CYS A 382 -14.54 14.17 9.96
C CYS A 382 -15.50 15.36 10.03
#